data_AF-K2AE47-F1
#
_entry.id   AF-K2AE47-F1
#
_cell.length_a   1.000
_cell.length_b   1.000
_cell.length_c   1.000
_cell.angle_alpha   90.00
_cell.angle_beta   90.00
_cell.angle_gamma   90.00
#
_symmetry.space_group_name_H-M   'P 1'
#
loop_
_entity.id
_entity.type
_entity.pdbx_description
1 polymer ?
#
loop_
_entity_poly.entity_id
_entity_poly.type
_entity_poly.pdbx_seq_one_letter_code
_entity_poly.pdbx_strand_id
1 'polypeptide(L)'
;MNHAPSPRLNRFRLFAGLALSLLFWAVIALAPAQAQTQSLRDSFDGLGVNTPLQAEQAFRLTATPLPGGGLALEWQIEDGYYLYRAYLAVATPDGAALALDTPAGISKDDPNFGPSEIYYRAVTARLAAVDGPVNVTWQGCQEDGLCYPPITRAVTPDGAVLAKAEMADGSGLDLASGSDGMVAGIATRGGPLLVLASFLGFGLLLAFTPCVFPMFPILAGMLARQGESLTPGRGALLSGAYVLPMAAAFGLLGMAAAWSGQNLQLALQSPLALGIVTSVFVLLALSMFGAFEMQLPAAMTARLSRIGGGRRGSLGGAAMLGFSDQPFRQIMDNFGKGWS
;
A
#
# COMPACT_ATOMS: atom_id res chain seq x y z
N MET A 1 -3.67 -33.61 49.99
CA MET A 1 -2.59 -34.17 49.15
C MET A 1 -2.52 -33.34 47.88
N ASN A 2 -1.52 -32.46 47.80
CA ASN A 2 -1.33 -31.54 46.66
C ASN A 2 -0.49 -32.23 45.59
N HIS A 3 -1.03 -32.38 44.38
CA HIS A 3 -0.26 -32.82 43.21
C HIS A 3 0.31 -31.62 42.47
N ALA A 4 1.62 -31.42 42.58
CA ALA A 4 2.37 -30.47 41.76
C ALA A 4 2.58 -31.05 40.35
N PRO A 5 2.28 -30.31 39.26
CA PRO A 5 2.57 -30.75 37.90
C PRO A 5 4.07 -30.71 37.59
N SER A 6 4.56 -31.71 36.88
CA SER A 6 5.99 -31.97 36.67
C SER A 6 6.65 -31.01 35.67
N PRO A 7 7.93 -30.61 35.90
CA PRO A 7 8.61 -29.53 35.17
C PRO A 7 9.06 -29.88 33.73
N ARG A 8 8.84 -31.11 33.25
CA ARG A 8 9.29 -31.55 31.91
C ARG A 8 8.38 -31.10 30.77
N LEU A 9 7.10 -30.86 31.04
CA LEU A 9 6.14 -30.47 29.99
C LEU A 9 6.32 -29.02 29.52
N ASN A 10 6.84 -28.14 30.38
CA ASN A 10 6.96 -26.71 30.09
C ASN A 10 8.15 -26.39 29.17
N ARG A 11 9.23 -27.20 29.22
CA ARG A 11 10.39 -27.04 28.33
C ARG A 11 10.06 -27.41 26.88
N PHE A 12 9.23 -28.43 26.67
CA PHE A 12 8.83 -28.84 25.32
C PHE A 12 7.95 -27.80 24.61
N ARG A 13 7.07 -27.12 25.35
CA ARG A 13 6.24 -26.02 24.83
C ARG A 13 7.05 -24.77 24.49
N LEU A 14 8.08 -24.45 25.28
CA LEU A 14 8.98 -23.33 25.01
C LEU A 14 9.84 -23.55 23.76
N PHE A 15 10.39 -24.75 23.58
CA PHE A 15 11.20 -25.07 22.38
C PHE A 15 10.35 -25.16 21.10
N ALA A 16 9.13 -25.70 21.19
CA ALA A 16 8.20 -25.73 20.05
C ALA A 16 7.76 -24.30 19.63
N GLY A 17 7.55 -23.39 20.58
CA GLY A 17 7.20 -22.00 20.30
C GLY A 17 8.35 -21.20 19.65
N LEU A 18 9.58 -21.37 20.15
CA LEU A 18 10.78 -20.75 19.57
C LEU A 18 11.04 -21.24 18.14
N ALA A 19 10.92 -22.54 17.88
CA ALA A 19 11.08 -23.11 16.55
C ALA A 19 10.00 -22.62 15.57
N LEU A 20 8.74 -22.50 16.00
CA LEU A 20 7.66 -21.98 15.16
C LEU A 20 7.83 -20.48 14.86
N SER A 21 8.34 -19.70 15.82
CA SER A 21 8.62 -18.27 15.63
C SER A 21 9.79 -18.02 14.67
N LEU A 22 10.83 -18.85 14.73
CA LEU A 22 11.98 -18.78 13.82
C LEU A 22 11.60 -19.22 12.40
N LEU A 23 10.75 -20.23 12.26
CA LEU A 23 10.17 -20.63 10.96
C LEU A 23 9.28 -19.52 10.37
N PHE A 24 8.50 -18.81 11.19
CA PHE A 24 7.65 -17.72 10.72
C PHE A 24 8.47 -16.51 10.24
N TRP A 25 9.55 -16.15 10.93
CA TRP A 25 10.47 -15.09 10.50
C TRP A 25 11.31 -15.49 9.27
N ALA A 26 11.66 -16.77 9.12
CA ALA A 26 12.36 -17.27 7.94
C ALA A 26 11.49 -17.24 6.67
N VAL A 27 10.16 -17.44 6.81
CA VAL A 27 9.21 -17.35 5.68
C VAL A 27 8.97 -15.90 5.26
N ILE A 28 8.96 -14.95 6.21
CA ILE A 28 8.84 -13.52 5.90
C ILE A 28 10.11 -12.97 5.22
N ALA A 29 11.29 -13.50 5.57
CA ALA A 29 12.55 -13.13 4.92
C ALA A 29 12.73 -13.69 3.50
N LEU A 30 11.90 -14.65 3.08
CA LEU A 30 11.93 -15.25 1.74
C LEU A 30 10.84 -14.72 0.80
N ALA A 31 9.98 -13.80 1.25
CA ALA A 31 9.01 -13.14 0.40
C ALA A 31 9.72 -12.10 -0.50
N PRO A 32 9.58 -12.16 -1.83
CA PRO A 32 10.22 -11.21 -2.72
C PRO A 32 9.58 -9.83 -2.48
N ALA A 33 10.39 -8.88 -2.02
CA ALA A 33 9.98 -7.51 -1.68
C ALA A 33 9.72 -6.62 -2.91
N GLN A 34 9.35 -7.17 -4.06
CA GLN A 34 9.46 -6.47 -5.34
C GLN A 34 8.26 -6.77 -6.21
N ALA A 35 7.36 -5.79 -6.44
CA ALA A 35 6.62 -5.62 -7.71
C ALA A 35 5.50 -4.56 -7.69
N GLN A 36 5.11 -3.96 -6.56
CA GLN A 36 3.80 -3.28 -6.49
C GLN A 36 3.76 -1.77 -6.86
N THR A 37 4.79 -1.26 -7.54
CA THR A 37 4.91 0.19 -7.82
C THR A 37 4.63 0.61 -9.27
N GLN A 38 4.41 -0.33 -10.20
CA GLN A 38 4.38 0.01 -11.63
C GLN A 38 2.98 0.31 -12.19
N SER A 39 1.91 -0.33 -11.70
CA SER A 39 0.57 -0.22 -12.31
C SER A 39 -0.32 0.92 -11.81
N LEU A 40 0.14 1.70 -10.82
CA LEU A 40 -0.58 2.89 -10.34
C LEU A 40 -0.49 4.08 -11.30
N ARG A 41 0.43 4.07 -12.26
CA ARG A 41 0.70 5.23 -13.13
C ARG A 41 -0.27 5.34 -14.31
N ASP A 42 -0.79 4.22 -14.79
CA ASP A 42 -1.49 4.20 -16.08
C ASP A 42 -2.98 4.55 -15.99
N SER A 43 -3.58 4.55 -14.79
CA SER A 43 -5.01 4.84 -14.58
C SER A 43 -5.34 6.32 -14.37
N PHE A 44 -4.33 7.18 -14.32
CA PHE A 44 -4.55 8.60 -14.13
C PHE A 44 -4.94 9.30 -15.45
N ASP A 45 -4.59 8.77 -16.62
CA ASP A 45 -4.57 9.50 -17.90
C ASP A 45 -5.96 9.86 -18.48
N GLY A 46 -7.04 9.40 -17.85
CA GLY A 46 -8.42 9.54 -18.36
C GLY A 46 -9.27 10.66 -17.77
N LEU A 47 -8.79 11.47 -16.81
CA LEU A 47 -9.64 12.38 -16.01
C LEU A 47 -9.31 13.87 -16.11
N GLY A 48 -8.63 14.36 -17.14
CA GLY A 48 -8.44 15.80 -17.38
C GLY A 48 -7.76 16.59 -16.25
N VAL A 49 -7.27 15.88 -15.23
CA VAL A 49 -6.12 16.24 -14.42
C VAL A 49 -4.92 15.90 -15.31
N ASN A 50 -3.95 16.81 -15.45
CA ASN A 50 -2.73 16.53 -16.24
C ASN A 50 -1.95 15.41 -15.57
N THR A 51 -2.30 14.20 -15.95
CA THR A 51 -1.65 13.00 -15.50
C THR A 51 -0.23 12.99 -16.02
N PRO A 52 0.76 12.73 -15.15
CA PRO A 52 2.11 12.52 -15.63
C PRO A 52 2.09 11.34 -16.61
N LEU A 53 2.42 11.62 -17.88
CA LEU A 53 2.56 10.63 -18.94
C LEU A 53 3.46 9.49 -18.48
N GLN A 54 3.33 8.30 -19.07
CA GLN A 54 4.38 7.31 -18.87
C GLN A 54 5.72 7.86 -19.36
N ALA A 55 6.81 7.50 -18.68
CA ALA A 55 8.11 8.11 -18.98
C ALA A 55 8.57 7.82 -20.43
N GLU A 56 8.24 6.66 -20.97
CA GLU A 56 8.50 6.27 -22.36
C GLU A 56 7.68 7.09 -23.37
N GLN A 57 6.50 7.59 -22.95
CA GLN A 57 5.66 8.44 -23.77
C GLN A 57 6.10 9.90 -23.69
N ALA A 58 6.51 10.34 -22.50
CA ALA A 58 7.06 11.68 -22.25
C ALA A 58 8.44 11.88 -22.89
N PHE A 59 9.26 10.83 -22.95
CA PHE A 59 10.63 10.85 -23.46
C PHE A 59 10.84 9.73 -24.49
N ARG A 60 10.47 9.99 -25.75
CA ARG A 60 10.58 9.02 -26.83
C ARG A 60 12.00 9.01 -27.40
N LEU A 61 12.78 7.97 -27.10
CA LEU A 61 14.13 7.76 -27.63
C LEU A 61 14.08 7.11 -29.02
N THR A 62 14.76 7.72 -29.99
CA THR A 62 15.06 7.15 -31.30
C THR A 62 16.57 7.12 -31.51
N ALA A 63 17.08 6.01 -32.03
CA ALA A 63 18.50 5.86 -32.39
C ALA A 63 18.64 5.70 -33.89
N THR A 64 19.46 6.55 -34.52
CA THR A 64 19.71 6.50 -35.98
C THR A 64 21.20 6.31 -36.26
N PRO A 65 21.59 5.30 -37.04
CA PRO A 65 22.99 5.12 -37.45
C PRO A 65 23.50 6.30 -38.29
N LEU A 66 24.70 6.76 -37.97
CA LEU A 66 25.38 7.85 -38.69
C LEU A 66 26.40 7.32 -39.71
N PRO A 67 26.66 8.06 -40.80
CA PRO A 67 27.77 7.78 -41.69
C PRO A 67 29.10 7.85 -40.91
N GLY A 68 29.74 6.71 -40.67
CA GLY A 68 30.92 6.59 -39.79
C GLY A 68 30.77 5.60 -38.62
N GLY A 69 29.62 4.92 -38.51
CA GLY A 69 29.41 3.84 -37.54
C GLY A 69 28.98 4.31 -36.15
N GLY A 70 28.88 5.63 -35.93
CA GLY A 70 28.31 6.21 -34.70
C GLY A 70 26.78 6.20 -34.70
N LEU A 71 26.20 6.63 -33.58
CA LEU A 71 24.75 6.72 -33.38
C LEU A 71 24.33 8.16 -33.09
N ALA A 72 23.26 8.63 -33.72
CA ALA A 72 22.51 9.80 -33.30
C ALA A 72 21.36 9.34 -32.39
N LEU A 73 21.40 9.77 -31.13
CA LEU A 73 20.37 9.50 -30.13
C LEU A 73 19.49 10.74 -30.03
N GLU A 74 18.23 10.63 -30.44
CA GLU A 74 17.26 11.71 -30.38
C GLU A 74 16.18 11.40 -29.35
N TRP A 75 15.99 12.31 -28.41
CA TRP A 75 14.85 12.27 -27.49
C TRP A 75 13.83 13.30 -27.93
N GLN A 76 12.62 12.85 -28.27
CA GLN A 76 11.46 13.73 -28.37
C GLN A 76 10.79 13.83 -27.01
N ILE A 77 10.66 15.06 -26.53
CA ILE A 77 10.19 15.40 -25.19
C ILE A 77 8.82 16.07 -25.33
N GLU A 78 7.81 15.51 -24.68
CA GLU A 78 6.45 16.05 -24.73
C GLU A 78 6.37 17.43 -24.05
N ASP A 79 5.41 18.26 -24.49
CA ASP A 79 5.22 19.59 -23.92
C ASP A 79 4.90 19.49 -22.41
N GLY A 80 5.53 20.36 -21.60
CA GLY A 80 5.45 20.30 -20.14
C GLY A 80 6.41 19.31 -19.48
N TYR A 81 7.38 18.74 -20.22
CA TYR A 81 8.43 17.88 -19.70
C TYR A 81 9.82 18.38 -20.10
N TYR A 82 10.84 18.03 -19.32
CA TYR A 82 12.23 18.35 -19.61
C TYR A 82 13.18 17.23 -19.19
N LEU A 83 14.30 17.10 -19.91
CA LEU A 83 15.40 16.17 -19.60
C LEU A 83 16.59 16.93 -19.00
N TYR A 84 17.28 16.32 -18.04
CA TYR A 84 18.50 16.88 -17.50
C TYR A 84 19.72 16.46 -18.33
N ARG A 85 20.54 17.43 -18.73
CA ARG A 85 21.77 17.17 -19.48
C ARG A 85 22.75 16.29 -18.71
N ALA A 86 22.90 16.52 -17.41
CA ALA A 86 23.83 15.78 -16.55
C ALA A 86 23.50 14.29 -16.39
N TYR A 87 22.25 13.90 -16.68
CA TYR A 87 21.77 12.52 -16.56
C TYR A 87 21.69 11.78 -17.91
N LEU A 88 22.06 12.43 -19.01
CA LEU A 88 22.25 11.75 -20.30
C LEU A 88 23.59 11.02 -20.28
N ALA A 89 23.54 9.70 -20.14
CA ALA A 89 24.72 8.86 -20.05
C ALA A 89 24.62 7.64 -20.97
N VAL A 90 25.76 7.15 -21.44
CA VAL A 90 25.85 5.90 -22.19
C VAL A 90 26.95 5.04 -21.58
N ALA A 91 26.69 3.74 -21.43
CA ALA A 91 27.67 2.78 -20.96
C ALA A 91 27.63 1.49 -21.78
N THR A 92 28.71 0.74 -21.81
CA THR A 92 28.72 -0.64 -22.32
C THR A 92 27.90 -1.55 -21.38
N PRO A 93 27.54 -2.77 -21.82
CA PRO A 93 26.85 -3.74 -20.96
C PRO A 93 27.65 -4.10 -19.71
N ASP A 94 28.99 -4.03 -19.79
CA ASP A 94 29.92 -4.24 -18.69
C ASP A 94 30.08 -3.02 -17.76
N GLY A 95 29.36 -1.92 -18.04
CA GLY A 95 29.33 -0.71 -17.23
C GLY A 95 30.43 0.33 -17.53
N ALA A 96 31.20 0.17 -18.61
CA ALA A 96 32.19 1.17 -19.00
C ALA A 96 31.51 2.40 -19.61
N ALA A 97 31.72 3.58 -19.03
CA ALA A 97 31.13 4.82 -19.52
C ALA A 97 31.68 5.22 -20.89
N LEU A 98 30.79 5.63 -21.80
CA LEU A 98 31.11 6.12 -23.13
C LEU A 98 30.85 7.62 -23.21
N ALA A 99 31.72 8.34 -23.91
CA ALA A 99 31.57 9.77 -24.12
C ALA A 99 30.40 10.06 -25.06
N LEU A 100 29.48 10.91 -24.60
CA LEU A 100 28.32 11.36 -25.36
C LEU A 100 28.46 12.86 -25.66
N ASP A 101 28.46 13.23 -26.94
CA ASP A 101 28.47 14.62 -27.37
C ASP A 101 27.04 15.19 -27.30
N THR A 102 26.85 16.18 -26.43
CA THR A 102 25.53 16.80 -26.16
C THR A 102 25.59 18.30 -26.40
N PRO A 103 24.57 18.91 -27.04
CA PRO A 103 24.51 20.35 -27.25
C PRO A 103 24.40 21.12 -25.92
N ALA A 104 24.63 22.43 -25.91
CA ALA A 104 24.40 23.23 -24.71
C ALA A 104 22.91 23.20 -24.31
N GLY A 105 22.63 23.00 -23.02
CA GLY A 105 21.27 23.03 -22.47
C GLY A 105 20.84 24.43 -22.04
N ILE A 106 19.59 24.53 -21.57
CA ILE A 106 19.05 25.75 -20.96
C ILE A 106 19.26 25.65 -19.46
N SER A 107 19.87 26.66 -18.84
CA SER A 107 20.00 26.70 -17.38
C SER A 107 18.64 26.98 -16.72
N LYS A 108 18.23 26.08 -15.83
CA LYS A 108 17.05 26.20 -14.97
C LYS A 108 17.46 25.97 -13.53
N ASP A 109 16.97 26.81 -12.63
CA ASP A 109 17.10 26.58 -11.19
C ASP A 109 15.92 25.72 -10.75
N ASP A 110 16.18 24.44 -10.46
CA ASP A 110 15.16 23.49 -10.03
C ASP A 110 15.09 23.44 -8.49
N PRO A 111 13.91 23.53 -7.87
CA PRO A 111 13.80 23.48 -6.40
C PRO A 111 14.35 22.21 -5.75
N ASN A 112 14.41 21.08 -6.46
CA ASN A 112 14.90 19.81 -5.93
C ASN A 112 16.40 19.62 -6.17
N PHE A 113 16.93 20.09 -7.31
CA PHE A 113 18.30 19.81 -7.75
C PHE A 113 19.22 21.04 -7.83
N GLY A 114 18.67 22.25 -7.71
CA GLY A 114 19.39 23.52 -7.88
C GLY A 114 19.67 23.84 -9.36
N PRO A 115 20.69 24.68 -9.66
CA PRO A 115 20.99 25.12 -11.01
C PRO A 115 21.45 23.95 -11.89
N SER A 116 20.61 23.61 -12.86
CA SER A 116 20.78 22.46 -13.75
C SER A 116 20.60 22.87 -15.21
N GLU A 117 21.31 22.20 -16.12
CA GLU A 117 21.06 22.35 -17.57
C GLU A 117 20.02 21.33 -18.04
N ILE A 118 19.01 21.81 -18.74
CA ILE A 118 17.87 21.02 -19.19
C ILE A 118 17.60 21.18 -20.69
N TYR A 119 16.83 20.25 -21.26
CA TYR A 119 16.31 20.31 -22.62
C TYR A 119 14.79 20.20 -22.64
N TYR A 120 14.16 20.99 -23.51
CA TYR A 120 12.74 20.91 -23.84
C TYR A 120 12.56 20.48 -25.29
N ARG A 121 11.39 19.90 -25.60
CA ARG A 121 10.93 19.50 -26.95
C ARG A 121 11.75 18.42 -27.64
N ALA A 122 13.03 18.64 -27.86
CA ALA A 122 13.91 17.65 -28.46
C ALA A 122 15.38 17.91 -28.11
N VAL A 123 16.15 16.83 -28.03
CA VAL A 123 17.62 16.90 -27.98
C VAL A 123 18.20 15.75 -28.78
N THR A 124 19.24 16.06 -29.56
CA THR A 124 20.02 15.06 -30.29
C THR A 124 21.43 15.02 -29.72
N ALA A 125 21.84 13.85 -29.24
CA ALA A 125 23.21 13.58 -28.81
C ALA A 125 23.91 12.64 -29.80
N ARG A 126 25.23 12.75 -29.90
CA ARG A 126 26.04 11.92 -30.79
C ARG A 126 26.95 11.01 -30.00
N LEU A 127 26.89 9.73 -30.34
CA LEU A 127 27.76 8.68 -29.82
C LEU A 127 28.72 8.24 -30.93
N ALA A 128 29.99 8.06 -30.57
CA ALA A 128 30.99 7.50 -31.48
C ALA A 128 30.67 6.03 -31.83
N ALA A 129 31.39 5.47 -32.80
CA ALA A 129 31.19 4.09 -33.22
C ALA A 129 31.42 3.10 -32.07
N VAL A 130 30.54 2.10 -31.97
CA VAL A 130 30.54 1.06 -30.94
C VAL A 130 30.35 -0.32 -31.57
N ASP A 131 31.07 -1.32 -31.06
CA ASP A 131 31.08 -2.67 -31.65
C ASP A 131 29.92 -3.57 -31.17
N GLY A 132 29.15 -3.13 -30.17
CA GLY A 132 28.11 -3.92 -29.52
C GLY A 132 26.99 -3.08 -28.93
N PRO A 133 25.95 -3.71 -28.33
CA PRO A 133 24.84 -2.98 -27.73
C PRO A 133 25.33 -2.09 -26.59
N VAL A 134 24.72 -0.92 -26.44
CA VAL A 134 25.03 0.04 -25.39
C VAL A 134 23.80 0.35 -24.54
N ASN A 135 24.02 0.62 -23.26
CA ASN A 135 22.99 1.05 -22.33
C ASN A 135 22.94 2.57 -22.33
N VAL A 136 21.83 3.13 -22.83
CA VAL A 136 21.55 4.56 -22.85
C VAL A 136 20.67 4.88 -21.65
N THR A 137 21.12 5.78 -20.79
CA THR A 137 20.43 6.22 -19.57
C THR A 137 20.05 7.69 -19.65
N TRP A 138 18.84 8.03 -19.21
CA TRP A 138 18.37 9.41 -19.11
C TRP A 138 17.42 9.60 -17.93
N GLN A 139 17.23 10.86 -17.54
CA GLN A 139 16.27 11.25 -16.51
C GLN A 139 15.61 12.59 -16.87
N GLY A 140 14.32 12.70 -16.58
CA GLY A 140 13.55 13.94 -16.76
C GLY A 140 12.44 14.10 -15.73
N CYS A 141 11.82 15.27 -15.76
CA CYS A 141 10.69 15.62 -14.90
C CYS A 141 9.59 16.31 -15.71
N GLN A 142 8.38 16.28 -15.18
CA GLN A 142 7.28 17.13 -15.58
C GLN A 142 7.44 18.52 -14.93
N GLU A 143 7.06 19.57 -15.64
CA GLU A 143 6.95 20.92 -15.07
C GLU A 143 5.93 20.92 -13.92
N ASP A 144 6.35 21.50 -12.78
CA ASP A 144 5.56 21.60 -11.55
C ASP A 144 4.95 20.27 -11.04
N GLY A 145 5.55 19.14 -11.44
CA GLY A 145 4.97 17.82 -11.27
C GLY A 145 5.98 16.77 -10.83
N LEU A 146 5.86 15.58 -11.43
CA LEU A 146 6.62 14.40 -11.03
C LEU A 146 7.99 14.34 -11.72
N CYS A 147 9.04 14.02 -10.94
CA CYS A 147 10.32 13.59 -11.48
C CYS A 147 10.38 12.07 -11.63
N TYR A 148 10.75 11.61 -12.83
CA TYR A 148 10.89 10.18 -13.12
C TYR A 148 12.26 9.68 -12.61
N PRO A 149 12.36 8.40 -12.20
CA PRO A 149 13.67 7.79 -11.94
C PRO A 149 14.47 7.65 -13.24
N PRO A 150 15.81 7.48 -13.16
CA PRO A 150 16.63 7.21 -14.34
C PRO A 150 16.17 5.95 -15.10
N ILE A 151 16.09 6.05 -16.42
CA ILE A 151 15.62 4.99 -17.32
C ILE A 151 16.78 4.56 -18.18
N THR A 152 16.99 3.26 -18.29
CA THR A 152 18.03 2.67 -19.14
C THR A 152 17.40 1.81 -20.22
N ARG A 153 17.82 2.02 -21.48
CA ARG A 153 17.46 1.18 -22.63
C ARG A 153 18.70 0.70 -23.35
N ALA A 154 18.69 -0.57 -23.77
CA ALA A 154 19.74 -1.11 -24.61
C ALA A 154 19.49 -0.71 -26.07
N VAL A 155 20.52 -0.19 -26.73
CA VAL A 155 20.49 0.23 -28.14
C VAL A 155 21.58 -0.50 -28.88
N THR A 156 21.25 -1.12 -30.00
CA THR A 156 22.22 -1.83 -30.84
C THR A 156 22.90 -0.87 -31.84
N PRO A 157 24.09 -1.21 -32.36
CA PRO A 157 24.81 -0.35 -33.33
C PRO A 157 24.05 -0.07 -34.63
N ASP A 158 23.10 -0.93 -35.01
CA ASP A 158 22.19 -0.73 -36.14
C ASP A 158 21.00 0.19 -35.83
N GLY A 159 20.92 0.74 -34.61
CA GLY A 159 19.91 1.71 -34.19
C GLY A 159 18.64 1.09 -33.62
N ALA A 160 18.59 -0.23 -33.39
CA ALA A 160 17.44 -0.85 -32.76
C ALA A 160 17.43 -0.58 -31.25
N VAL A 161 16.35 0.02 -30.77
CA VAL A 161 16.09 0.19 -29.33
C VAL A 161 15.41 -1.08 -28.82
N LEU A 162 16.11 -1.83 -27.97
CA LEU A 162 15.60 -3.09 -27.45
C LEU A 162 14.53 -2.81 -26.37
N ALA A 163 13.39 -3.50 -26.49
CA ALA A 163 12.35 -3.49 -25.48
C ALA A 163 12.91 -3.99 -24.13
N LYS A 164 12.24 -3.61 -23.03
CA LYS A 164 12.65 -3.96 -21.66
C LYS A 164 12.97 -5.46 -21.60
N ALA A 165 14.16 -5.85 -21.12
CA ALA A 165 14.36 -7.21 -20.67
C ALA A 165 13.53 -7.40 -19.39
N GLU A 166 12.27 -7.79 -19.54
CA GLU A 166 11.43 -8.28 -18.44
C GLU A 166 11.88 -9.70 -18.09
N MET A 167 12.33 -9.86 -16.85
CA MET A 167 12.40 -11.16 -16.20
C MET A 167 10.96 -11.68 -16.06
N ALA A 168 10.65 -12.76 -16.78
CA ALA A 168 9.37 -13.44 -16.70
C ALA A 168 9.18 -14.15 -15.35
N ASP A 169 8.04 -13.94 -14.69
CA ASP A 169 7.51 -14.89 -13.70
C ASP A 169 5.96 -14.91 -13.69
N GLY A 170 5.42 -16.13 -13.68
CA GLY A 170 4.13 -16.52 -13.10
C GLY A 170 2.81 -16.02 -13.71
N SER A 171 2.15 -16.89 -14.49
CA SER A 171 0.71 -16.79 -14.83
C SER A 171 -0.18 -16.80 -13.58
N GLY A 172 -0.59 -15.62 -13.10
CA GLY A 172 -1.68 -15.41 -12.15
C GLY A 172 -2.93 -14.90 -12.88
N LEU A 173 -4.13 -15.34 -12.46
CA LEU A 173 -5.39 -14.80 -12.97
C LEU A 173 -5.48 -13.30 -12.64
N ASP A 174 -5.30 -12.48 -13.67
CA ASP A 174 -5.30 -11.03 -13.56
C ASP A 174 -6.74 -10.48 -13.56
N LEU A 175 -7.27 -10.33 -12.35
CA LEU A 175 -8.57 -9.72 -12.07
C LEU A 175 -8.48 -8.18 -11.94
N ALA A 176 -7.30 -7.61 -12.20
CA ALA A 176 -7.00 -6.18 -12.00
C ALA A 176 -6.64 -5.44 -13.31
N SER A 177 -6.56 -6.11 -14.46
CA SER A 177 -6.23 -5.51 -15.77
C SER A 177 -7.34 -4.67 -16.43
N GLY A 178 -8.35 -4.23 -15.68
CA GLY A 178 -9.34 -3.26 -16.17
C GLY A 178 -9.00 -1.86 -15.67
N SER A 179 -8.81 -0.91 -16.59
CA SER A 179 -8.51 0.53 -16.38
C SER A 179 -9.52 1.32 -15.54
N ASP A 180 -10.50 0.65 -14.98
CA ASP A 180 -11.60 1.18 -14.18
C ASP A 180 -11.40 0.87 -12.67
N GLY A 181 -10.23 0.37 -12.29
CA GLY A 181 -9.98 -0.16 -10.95
C GLY A 181 -10.73 -1.48 -10.73
N MET A 182 -10.33 -2.23 -9.69
CA MET A 182 -10.92 -3.55 -9.41
C MET A 182 -12.45 -3.49 -9.33
N VAL A 183 -13.00 -2.42 -8.79
CA VAL A 183 -14.44 -2.21 -8.62
C VAL A 183 -15.14 -2.00 -9.95
N ALA A 184 -14.67 -1.08 -10.80
CA ALA A 184 -15.36 -0.84 -12.07
C ALA A 184 -14.94 -1.82 -13.18
N GLY A 185 -13.80 -2.50 -13.08
CA GLY A 185 -13.48 -3.71 -13.86
C GLY A 185 -14.42 -4.89 -13.56
N ILE A 186 -14.81 -5.04 -12.29
CA ILE A 186 -15.85 -6.00 -11.89
C ILE A 186 -17.26 -5.52 -12.31
N ALA A 187 -17.53 -4.21 -12.21
CA ALA A 187 -18.82 -3.63 -12.59
C ALA A 187 -19.08 -3.74 -14.11
N THR A 188 -18.06 -3.57 -14.93
CA THR A 188 -18.16 -3.64 -16.40
C THR A 188 -18.32 -5.07 -16.90
N ARG A 189 -17.65 -6.06 -16.27
CA ARG A 189 -17.76 -7.48 -16.65
C ARG A 189 -18.98 -8.19 -16.08
N GLY A 190 -19.38 -7.85 -14.86
CA GLY A 190 -20.37 -8.61 -14.09
C GLY A 190 -21.54 -7.79 -13.54
N GLY A 191 -21.58 -6.48 -13.80
CA GLY A 191 -22.58 -5.59 -13.25
C GLY A 191 -22.42 -5.31 -11.74
N PRO A 192 -23.32 -4.49 -11.17
CA PRO A 192 -23.25 -4.09 -9.75
C PRO A 192 -23.41 -5.27 -8.79
N LEU A 193 -24.06 -6.36 -9.21
CA LEU A 193 -24.24 -7.56 -8.39
C LEU A 193 -22.90 -8.26 -8.13
N LEU A 194 -22.02 -8.35 -9.13
CA LEU A 194 -20.71 -9.00 -9.00
C LEU A 194 -19.75 -8.13 -8.17
N VAL A 195 -19.90 -6.80 -8.23
CA VAL A 195 -19.22 -5.87 -7.31
C VAL A 195 -19.66 -6.14 -5.87
N LEU A 196 -20.97 -6.21 -5.63
CA LEU A 196 -21.48 -6.48 -4.29
C LEU A 196 -21.02 -7.83 -3.74
N ALA A 197 -21.03 -8.87 -4.59
CA ALA A 197 -20.59 -10.21 -4.24
C ALA A 197 -19.07 -10.28 -3.96
N SER A 198 -18.26 -9.57 -4.75
CA SER A 198 -16.81 -9.51 -4.54
C SER A 198 -16.44 -8.75 -3.28
N PHE A 199 -17.05 -7.60 -3.00
CA PHE A 199 -16.86 -6.87 -1.74
C PHE A 199 -17.26 -7.71 -0.53
N LEU A 200 -18.38 -8.43 -0.63
CA LEU A 200 -18.80 -9.38 0.41
C LEU A 200 -17.77 -10.51 0.59
N GLY A 201 -17.23 -11.04 -0.51
CA GLY A 201 -16.19 -12.08 -0.50
C GLY A 201 -14.88 -11.61 0.13
N PHE A 202 -14.38 -10.43 -0.24
CA PHE A 202 -13.18 -9.85 0.38
C PHE A 202 -13.40 -9.50 1.85
N GLY A 203 -14.58 -8.97 2.21
CA GLY A 203 -14.94 -8.75 3.61
C GLY A 203 -14.95 -10.06 4.43
N LEU A 204 -15.47 -11.14 3.85
CA LEU A 204 -15.45 -12.46 4.48
C LEU A 204 -14.02 -13.00 4.61
N LEU A 205 -13.18 -12.82 3.58
CA LEU A 205 -11.76 -13.21 3.63
C LEU A 205 -11.01 -12.43 4.73
N LEU A 206 -11.27 -11.12 4.85
CA LEU A 206 -10.70 -10.27 5.89
C LEU A 206 -11.16 -10.70 7.30
N ALA A 207 -12.34 -11.30 7.44
CA ALA A 207 -12.79 -11.85 8.71
C ALA A 207 -11.95 -13.06 9.19
N PHE A 208 -11.27 -13.77 8.28
CA PHE A 208 -10.36 -14.87 8.61
C PHE A 208 -8.93 -14.41 8.97
N THR A 209 -8.71 -13.10 9.10
CA THR A 209 -7.42 -12.57 9.51
C THR A 209 -7.11 -12.89 10.98
N PRO A 210 -5.82 -13.07 11.34
CA PRO A 210 -5.41 -13.48 12.68
C PRO A 210 -5.82 -12.49 13.78
N CYS A 211 -6.20 -11.27 13.44
CA CYS A 211 -6.64 -10.22 14.36
C CYS A 211 -8.12 -10.33 14.80
N VAL A 212 -8.99 -11.03 14.08
CA VAL A 212 -10.41 -11.22 14.47
C VAL A 212 -10.60 -12.51 15.29
N PHE A 213 -9.71 -13.48 15.13
CA PHE A 213 -9.73 -14.75 15.87
C PHE A 213 -9.77 -14.60 17.41
N PRO A 214 -9.07 -13.63 18.03
CA PRO A 214 -9.13 -13.38 19.48
C PRO A 214 -10.48 -12.83 19.98
N MET A 215 -11.30 -12.25 19.10
CA MET A 215 -12.62 -11.71 19.47
C MET A 215 -13.73 -12.77 19.49
N PHE A 216 -13.60 -13.84 18.70
CA PHE A 216 -14.61 -14.91 18.62
C PHE A 216 -14.91 -15.58 19.98
N PRO A 217 -13.90 -15.90 20.84
CA PRO A 217 -14.14 -16.44 22.17
C PRO A 217 -14.94 -15.52 23.10
N ILE A 218 -14.82 -14.19 22.94
CA ILE A 218 -15.53 -13.21 23.78
C ILE A 218 -17.03 -13.25 23.49
N LEU A 219 -17.40 -13.27 22.20
CA LEU A 219 -18.81 -13.39 21.78
C LEU A 219 -19.39 -14.75 22.17
N ALA A 220 -18.65 -15.84 21.94
CA ALA A 220 -19.06 -17.18 22.35
C ALA A 220 -19.28 -17.24 23.88
N GLY A 221 -18.40 -16.63 24.67
CA GLY A 221 -18.54 -16.52 26.12
C GLY A 221 -19.74 -15.68 26.57
N MET A 222 -20.08 -14.61 25.85
CA MET A 222 -21.25 -13.77 26.14
C MET A 222 -22.56 -14.50 25.83
N LEU A 223 -22.65 -15.18 24.67
CA LEU A 223 -23.83 -15.96 24.30
C LEU A 223 -24.02 -17.19 25.20
N ALA A 224 -22.93 -17.88 25.56
CA ALA A 224 -22.98 -19.01 26.49
C ALA A 224 -23.44 -18.61 27.90
N ARG A 225 -23.26 -17.34 28.30
CA ARG A 225 -23.68 -16.83 29.62
C ARG A 225 -25.14 -16.38 29.68
N GLN A 226 -25.83 -16.22 28.54
CA GLN A 226 -27.24 -15.80 28.46
C GLN A 226 -28.24 -16.99 28.47
N GLY A 227 -27.93 -18.04 29.23
CA GLY A 227 -28.68 -19.31 29.25
C GLY A 227 -30.22 -19.24 29.28
N GLU A 228 -30.80 -20.26 28.63
CA GLU A 228 -32.17 -20.81 28.71
C GLU A 228 -33.39 -20.05 28.15
N SER A 229 -33.27 -18.84 27.60
CA SER A 229 -34.42 -18.23 26.86
C SER A 229 -34.04 -17.42 25.62
N LEU A 230 -33.08 -17.92 24.85
CA LEU A 230 -32.75 -17.33 23.55
C LEU A 230 -33.81 -17.73 22.52
N THR A 231 -34.87 -16.94 22.41
CA THR A 231 -35.70 -16.97 21.21
C THR A 231 -34.84 -16.55 20.00
N PRO A 232 -34.99 -17.20 18.83
CA PRO A 232 -34.16 -16.91 17.64
C PRO A 232 -34.09 -15.42 17.29
N GLY A 233 -35.17 -14.68 17.51
CA GLY A 233 -35.24 -13.24 17.28
C GLY A 233 -34.38 -12.39 18.23
N ARG A 234 -34.23 -12.78 19.50
CA ARG A 234 -33.36 -12.04 20.44
C ARG A 234 -31.89 -12.29 20.17
N GLY A 235 -31.52 -13.51 19.80
CA GLY A 235 -30.17 -13.83 19.33
C GLY A 235 -29.80 -13.03 18.07
N ALA A 236 -30.72 -12.96 17.10
CA ALA A 236 -30.54 -12.14 15.91
C ALA A 236 -30.43 -10.63 16.24
N LEU A 237 -31.24 -10.13 17.18
CA LEU A 237 -31.21 -8.72 17.59
C LEU A 237 -29.90 -8.35 18.32
N LEU A 238 -29.42 -9.22 19.21
CA LEU A 238 -28.16 -9.00 19.95
C LEU A 238 -26.94 -9.05 19.01
N SER A 239 -26.89 -10.03 18.10
CA SER A 239 -25.85 -10.11 17.07
C SER A 239 -25.92 -8.95 16.10
N GLY A 240 -27.13 -8.55 15.67
CA GLY A 240 -27.35 -7.39 14.81
C GLY A 240 -26.87 -6.09 15.45
N ALA A 241 -27.19 -5.86 16.73
CA ALA A 241 -26.77 -4.68 17.47
C ALA A 241 -25.23 -4.59 17.65
N TYR A 242 -24.53 -5.72 17.63
CA TYR A 242 -23.07 -5.77 17.67
C TYR A 242 -22.42 -5.58 16.28
N VAL A 243 -23.00 -6.19 15.24
CA VAL A 243 -22.44 -6.17 13.88
C VAL A 243 -22.71 -4.85 13.17
N LEU A 244 -23.87 -4.21 13.37
CA LEU A 244 -24.25 -2.97 12.68
C LEU A 244 -23.25 -1.81 12.91
N PRO A 245 -22.82 -1.52 14.16
CA PRO A 245 -21.86 -0.45 14.43
C PRO A 245 -20.47 -0.76 13.88
N MET A 246 -20.02 -2.02 13.98
CA MET A 246 -18.73 -2.44 13.43
C MET A 246 -18.70 -2.34 11.90
N ALA A 247 -19.77 -2.77 11.24
CA ALA A 247 -19.91 -2.61 9.80
C ALA A 247 -19.92 -1.12 9.39
N ALA A 248 -20.62 -0.27 10.15
CA ALA A 248 -20.63 1.16 9.93
C ALA A 248 -19.24 1.80 10.13
N ALA A 249 -18.51 1.41 11.18
CA ALA A 249 -17.17 1.93 11.46
C ALA A 249 -16.17 1.58 10.33
N PHE A 250 -16.12 0.32 9.89
CA PHE A 250 -15.26 -0.08 8.77
C PHE A 250 -15.72 0.55 7.44
N GLY A 251 -17.02 0.70 7.24
CA GLY A 251 -17.58 1.40 6.08
C GLY A 251 -17.19 2.88 6.05
N LEU A 252 -17.29 3.59 7.19
CA LEU A 252 -16.86 4.98 7.33
C LEU A 252 -15.36 5.13 7.12
N LEU A 253 -14.56 4.19 7.64
CA LEU A 253 -13.12 4.18 7.43
C LEU A 253 -12.78 3.99 5.94
N GLY A 254 -13.48 3.08 5.26
CA GLY A 254 -13.35 2.88 3.81
C GLY A 254 -13.78 4.10 3.00
N MET A 255 -14.87 4.76 3.40
CA MET A 255 -15.35 6.01 2.79
C MET A 255 -14.34 7.15 2.97
N ALA A 256 -13.79 7.30 4.18
CA ALA A 256 -12.76 8.30 4.48
C ALA A 256 -11.47 8.03 3.69
N ALA A 257 -11.06 6.77 3.57
CA ALA A 257 -9.91 6.38 2.76
C ALA A 257 -10.15 6.65 1.27
N ALA A 258 -11.35 6.36 0.75
CA ALA A 258 -11.73 6.69 -0.62
C ALA A 258 -11.74 8.20 -0.87
N TRP A 259 -12.18 8.99 0.12
CA TRP A 259 -12.21 10.45 0.02
C TRP A 259 -10.82 11.10 0.15
N SER A 260 -9.89 10.46 0.88
CA SER A 260 -8.54 10.98 1.12
C SER A 260 -7.62 10.97 -0.12
N GLY A 261 -8.02 10.32 -1.22
CA GLY A 261 -7.27 10.28 -2.47
C GLY A 261 -5.93 9.50 -2.42
N GLN A 262 -5.19 9.51 -3.52
CA GLN A 262 -3.95 8.71 -3.70
C GLN A 262 -2.77 9.14 -2.81
N ASN A 263 -2.86 10.31 -2.17
CA ASN A 263 -1.82 10.80 -1.28
C ASN A 263 -1.76 10.03 0.05
N LEU A 264 -2.87 9.39 0.48
CA LEU A 264 -2.86 8.58 1.70
C LEU A 264 -2.03 7.30 1.53
N GLN A 265 -2.02 6.73 0.32
CA GLN A 265 -1.18 5.57 -0.01
C GLN A 265 0.32 5.93 0.04
N LEU A 266 0.69 7.10 -0.50
CA LEU A 266 2.07 7.62 -0.46
C LEU A 266 2.51 8.00 0.96
N ALA A 267 1.59 8.58 1.75
CA ALA A 267 1.82 8.92 3.14
C ALA A 267 1.96 7.68 4.03
N LEU A 268 1.13 6.65 3.82
CA LEU A 268 1.18 5.37 4.55
C LEU A 268 2.37 4.50 4.13
N GLN A 269 2.92 4.69 2.94
CA GLN A 269 4.16 4.05 2.49
C GLN A 269 5.43 4.81 2.91
N SER A 270 5.30 5.99 3.52
CA SER A 270 6.46 6.68 4.07
C SER A 270 7.08 5.81 5.19
N PRO A 271 8.42 5.68 5.24
CA PRO A 271 9.09 4.83 6.22
C PRO A 271 8.77 5.25 7.66
N LEU A 272 8.43 6.52 7.88
CA LEU A 272 8.06 7.08 9.17
C LEU A 272 6.63 6.68 9.59
N ALA A 273 5.66 6.69 8.67
CA ALA A 273 4.29 6.24 8.97
C ALA A 273 4.24 4.74 9.27
N LEU A 274 4.94 3.92 8.46
CA LEU A 274 5.10 2.49 8.72
C LEU A 274 5.77 2.25 10.07
N GLY A 275 6.82 2.99 10.39
CA GLY A 275 7.49 2.92 11.70
C GLY A 275 6.54 3.17 12.87
N ILE A 276 5.70 4.21 12.79
CA ILE A 276 4.72 4.52 13.83
C ILE A 276 3.68 3.40 13.96
N VAL A 277 3.06 2.97 12.85
CA VAL A 277 2.02 1.93 12.90
C VAL A 277 2.59 0.62 13.42
N THR A 278 3.74 0.17 12.92
CA THR A 278 4.40 -1.05 13.41
C THR A 278 4.74 -0.95 14.89
N SER A 279 5.23 0.20 15.37
CA SER A 279 5.51 0.39 16.80
C SER A 279 4.27 0.22 17.67
N VAL A 280 3.13 0.76 17.24
CA VAL A 280 1.84 0.60 17.95
C VAL A 280 1.42 -0.88 17.97
N PHE A 281 1.52 -1.58 16.84
CA PHE A 281 1.20 -3.02 16.78
C PHE A 281 2.13 -3.87 17.66
N VAL A 282 3.43 -3.56 17.71
CA VAL A 282 4.38 -4.25 18.59
C VAL A 282 4.05 -4.00 20.06
N LEU A 283 3.70 -2.76 20.44
CA LEU A 283 3.27 -2.43 21.80
C LEU A 283 2.00 -3.18 22.20
N LEU A 284 1.00 -3.28 21.32
CA LEU A 284 -0.20 -4.07 21.56
C LEU A 284 0.08 -5.58 21.65
N ALA A 285 0.96 -6.11 20.79
CA ALA A 285 1.34 -7.51 20.83
C ALA A 285 2.06 -7.85 22.15
N LEU A 286 2.97 -6.99 22.62
CA LEU A 286 3.64 -7.14 23.91
C LEU A 286 2.65 -7.14 25.10
N SER A 287 1.55 -6.40 24.99
CA SER A 287 0.45 -6.42 25.96
C SER A 287 -0.27 -7.79 25.97
N MET A 288 -0.50 -8.39 24.80
CA MET A 288 -1.12 -9.73 24.68
C MET A 288 -0.20 -10.87 25.14
N PHE A 289 1.13 -10.71 25.01
CA PHE A 289 2.10 -11.67 25.55
C PHE A 289 2.30 -11.56 27.07
N GLY A 290 1.58 -10.64 27.74
CA GLY A 290 1.64 -10.50 29.19
C GLY A 290 2.93 -9.85 29.69
N ALA A 291 3.70 -9.17 28.83
CA ALA A 291 4.87 -8.40 29.27
C ALA A 291 4.48 -7.27 30.26
N PHE A 292 3.23 -6.80 30.15
CA PHE A 292 2.54 -6.01 31.16
C PHE A 292 1.21 -6.70 31.49
N GLU A 293 1.19 -7.54 32.53
CA GLU A 293 -0.08 -7.91 33.16
C GLU A 293 -0.63 -6.66 33.87
N MET A 294 -1.35 -5.83 33.12
CA MET A 294 -2.17 -4.76 33.68
C MET A 294 -3.40 -5.42 34.33
N GLN A 295 -3.18 -6.24 35.36
CA GLN A 295 -4.23 -6.77 36.20
C GLN A 295 -4.86 -5.57 36.92
N LEU A 296 -6.03 -5.15 36.44
CA LEU A 296 -6.88 -4.20 37.14
C LEU A 296 -7.00 -4.63 38.61
N PRO A 297 -6.70 -3.75 39.58
CA PRO A 297 -6.75 -4.09 41.00
C PRO A 297 -8.09 -4.76 41.31
N ALA A 298 -8.07 -5.92 41.97
CA ALA A 298 -9.26 -6.73 42.21
C ALA A 298 -10.43 -5.95 42.85
N ALA A 299 -10.13 -4.83 43.52
CA ALA A 299 -11.11 -3.90 44.06
C ALA A 299 -12.00 -3.20 43.00
N MET A 300 -11.45 -2.84 41.84
CA MET A 300 -12.20 -2.18 40.76
C MET A 300 -13.05 -3.17 39.97
N THR A 301 -12.53 -4.37 39.68
CA THR A 301 -13.28 -5.45 39.00
C THR A 301 -14.43 -5.98 39.87
N ALA A 302 -14.26 -6.04 41.19
CA ALA A 302 -15.33 -6.36 42.14
C ALA A 302 -16.41 -5.27 42.26
N ARG A 303 -16.10 -4.02 41.90
CA ARG A 303 -17.04 -2.89 41.93
C ARG A 303 -17.85 -2.81 40.63
N LEU A 304 -17.21 -3.06 39.49
CA LEU A 304 -17.87 -3.10 38.18
C LEU A 304 -18.81 -4.31 38.03
N SER A 305 -18.42 -5.48 38.53
CA SER A 305 -19.25 -6.68 38.51
C SER A 305 -20.50 -6.55 39.39
N ARG A 306 -20.48 -5.74 40.46
CA ARG A 306 -21.68 -5.39 41.24
C ARG A 306 -22.64 -4.45 40.49
N ILE A 307 -22.11 -3.57 39.64
CA ILE A 307 -22.91 -2.65 38.82
C ILE A 307 -23.51 -3.39 37.61
N GLY A 308 -22.79 -4.37 37.05
CA GLY A 308 -23.25 -5.19 35.92
C GLY A 308 -24.06 -6.45 36.28
N GLY A 309 -24.10 -6.85 37.56
CA GLY A 309 -24.75 -8.08 38.04
C GLY A 309 -26.26 -7.97 38.32
N GLY A 310 -26.84 -6.77 38.21
CA GLY A 310 -28.29 -6.57 38.37
C GLY A 310 -29.04 -6.97 37.11
N ARG A 311 -29.78 -8.09 37.16
CA ARG A 311 -30.81 -8.72 36.30
C ARG A 311 -31.53 -7.90 35.19
N ARG A 312 -30.83 -7.01 34.48
CA ARG A 312 -31.27 -6.11 33.38
C ARG A 312 -30.11 -5.75 32.42
N GLY A 313 -29.11 -6.62 32.32
CA GLY A 313 -27.87 -6.38 31.58
C GLY A 313 -27.88 -6.75 30.09
N SER A 314 -28.82 -6.28 29.28
CA SER A 314 -28.76 -6.57 27.82
C SER A 314 -29.07 -5.43 26.85
N LEU A 315 -29.37 -4.21 27.31
CA LEU A 315 -29.64 -3.07 26.40
C LEU A 315 -28.94 -1.78 26.83
N GLY A 316 -28.93 -1.46 28.13
CA GLY A 316 -28.32 -0.21 28.64
C GLY A 316 -26.79 -0.18 28.53
N GLY A 317 -26.11 -1.31 28.75
CA GLY A 317 -24.65 -1.40 28.63
C GLY A 317 -24.16 -1.37 27.18
N ALA A 318 -24.92 -1.98 26.26
CA ALA A 318 -24.66 -1.91 24.82
C ALA A 318 -24.94 -0.50 24.26
N ALA A 319 -26.01 0.15 24.73
CA ALA A 319 -26.32 1.53 24.37
C ALA A 319 -25.25 2.51 24.87
N MET A 320 -24.72 2.36 26.08
CA MET A 320 -23.68 3.25 26.60
C MET A 320 -22.32 3.08 25.91
N LEU A 321 -21.92 1.85 25.56
CA LEU A 321 -20.69 1.62 24.79
C LEU A 321 -20.80 2.06 23.32
N GLY A 322 -21.98 1.96 22.71
CA GLY A 322 -22.24 2.52 21.38
C GLY A 322 -22.40 4.05 21.36
N PHE A 323 -22.85 4.64 22.47
CA PHE A 323 -23.03 6.10 22.60
C PHE A 323 -21.73 6.82 23.00
N SER A 324 -20.81 6.14 23.70
CA SER A 324 -19.49 6.69 24.01
C SER A 324 -18.57 6.83 22.79
N ASP A 325 -18.91 6.21 21.66
CA ASP A 325 -18.18 6.32 20.40
C ASP A 325 -18.74 7.43 19.48
N GLN A 326 -19.23 8.52 20.08
CA GLN A 326 -19.53 9.79 19.40
C GLN A 326 -18.36 10.82 19.45
N PRO A 327 -17.08 10.51 19.15
CA PRO A 327 -16.12 11.60 18.92
C PRO A 327 -16.34 12.28 17.55
N PHE A 328 -17.08 11.67 16.62
CA PHE A 328 -17.14 12.16 15.23
C PHE A 328 -18.17 13.28 14.98
N ARG A 329 -19.30 13.30 15.70
CA ARG A 329 -20.34 14.33 15.48
C ARG A 329 -19.91 15.70 16.02
N GLN A 330 -19.13 15.72 17.11
CA GLN A 330 -18.63 16.94 17.73
C GLN A 330 -17.42 17.55 16.98
N ILE A 331 -16.67 16.74 16.22
CA ILE A 331 -15.58 17.21 15.35
C ILE A 331 -16.14 17.86 14.07
N MET A 332 -17.22 17.31 13.50
CA MET A 332 -17.89 17.89 12.32
C MET A 332 -18.60 19.22 12.63
N ASP A 333 -19.22 19.35 13.81
CA ASP A 333 -19.91 20.59 14.21
C ASP A 333 -18.95 21.76 14.52
N ASN A 334 -17.68 21.48 14.87
CA ASN A 334 -16.66 22.51 15.08
C ASN A 334 -15.93 22.92 13.79
N PHE A 335 -15.80 22.02 12.80
CA PHE A 335 -15.19 22.37 11.49
C PHE A 335 -16.11 23.27 10.64
N GLY A 336 -17.43 23.20 10.81
CA GLY A 336 -18.39 24.05 10.10
C GLY A 336 -18.47 25.51 10.60
N LYS A 337 -17.87 25.86 11.75
CA LYS A 337 -17.94 27.20 12.35
C LYS A 337 -16.65 28.02 12.23
N GLY A 338 -15.61 27.48 11.59
CA GLY A 338 -14.31 28.14 11.40
C GLY A 338 -14.12 28.88 10.07
N TRP A 339 -15.13 28.90 9.19
CA TRP A 339 -15.07 29.50 7.85
C TRP A 339 -16.24 30.45 7.58
N SER A 340 -16.46 31.40 8.50
CA SER A 340 -17.27 32.61 8.28
C SER A 340 -16.62 33.79 9.00
#